data_AF-A0A9D7XMK9-F1
#
_entry.id   AF-A0A9D7XMK9-F1
#
_cell.length_a   1.000
_cell.length_b   1.000
_cell.length_c   1.000
_cell.angle_alpha   90.00
_cell.angle_beta   90.00
_cell.angle_gamma   90.00
#
_symmetry.space_group_name_H-M   'P 1'
#
loop_
_entity.id
_entity.type
_entity.pdbx_description
1 polymer ?
#
loop_
_entity_poly.entity_id
_entity_poly.type
_entity_poly.pdbx_seq_one_letter_code
_entity_poly.pdbx_strand_id
1 'polypeptide(L)'
;MSAKRGHVSVNDAPATKPDDWNNAFVTHSADELRKVVAARRTRGPNKNPTKEQVAVRYSPEVLAYFRATGAGWQTRMDEALREYVSQHKAA
;
A
#
# COMPACT_ATOMS: atom_id res chain seq x y z
N MET A 1 1.59 -0.81 -15.24
CA MET A 1 0.76 -1.88 -15.83
C MET A 1 -0.54 -1.95 -15.03
N SER A 2 -1.63 -1.42 -15.56
CA SER A 2 -2.94 -1.44 -14.89
C SER A 2 -3.57 -2.81 -15.12
N ALA A 3 -3.69 -3.62 -14.06
CA ALA A 3 -4.35 -4.91 -14.16
C ALA A 3 -5.83 -4.67 -14.45
N LYS A 4 -6.28 -5.04 -15.66
CA LYS A 4 -7.70 -5.12 -15.97
C LYS A 4 -8.30 -6.17 -15.02
N ARG A 5 -9.11 -5.72 -14.06
CA ARG A 5 -9.96 -6.62 -13.26
C ARG A 5 -10.79 -7.44 -14.24
N GLY A 6 -10.64 -8.76 -14.18
CA GLY A 6 -11.40 -9.70 -15.01
C GLY A 6 -12.90 -9.51 -14.83
N HIS A 7 -13.67 -9.91 -15.84
CA HIS A 7 -15.13 -9.94 -15.77
C HIS A 7 -15.54 -10.93 -14.69
N VAL A 8 -16.12 -10.44 -13.59
CA VAL A 8 -16.71 -11.29 -12.54
C VAL A 8 -18.05 -11.78 -13.07
N SER A 9 -18.24 -13.10 -13.13
CA SER A 9 -19.52 -13.72 -13.47
C SER A 9 -20.58 -13.23 -12.48
N VAL A 10 -21.76 -12.82 -12.98
CA VAL A 10 -22.87 -12.35 -12.13
C VAL A 10 -23.27 -13.39 -11.07
N ASN A 11 -22.98 -14.67 -11.32
CA ASN A 11 -23.25 -15.79 -10.42
C ASN A 11 -22.22 -15.97 -9.28
N ASP A 12 -21.06 -15.30 -9.34
CA ASP A 12 -20.04 -15.33 -8.28
C ASP A 12 -20.15 -14.14 -7.31
N ALA A 13 -21.16 -13.26 -7.51
CA ALA A 13 -21.41 -12.15 -6.60
C ALA A 13 -21.95 -12.70 -5.27
N PRO A 14 -21.25 -12.49 -4.13
CA PRO A 14 -21.75 -12.94 -2.84
C PRO A 14 -23.07 -12.24 -2.52
N ALA A 15 -23.99 -12.97 -1.88
CA ALA A 15 -25.22 -12.37 -1.37
C ALA A 15 -24.88 -11.22 -0.41
N THR A 16 -25.56 -10.08 -0.58
CA THR A 16 -25.42 -8.92 0.30
C THR A 16 -25.75 -9.32 1.73
N LYS A 17 -24.81 -9.10 2.65
CA LYS A 17 -24.97 -9.38 4.07
C LYS A 17 -25.45 -8.12 4.79
N PRO A 18 -26.16 -8.24 5.92
CA PRO A 18 -26.50 -7.09 6.75
C PRO A 18 -25.27 -6.22 7.11
N ASP A 19 -24.11 -6.85 7.34
CA ASP A 19 -22.87 -6.15 7.67
C ASP A 19 -22.35 -5.20 6.59
N ASP A 20 -22.72 -5.42 5.33
CA ASP A 20 -22.31 -4.57 4.21
C ASP A 20 -22.89 -3.14 4.34
N TRP A 21 -23.93 -2.98 5.16
CA TRP A 21 -24.64 -1.71 5.39
C TRP A 21 -24.20 -0.96 6.66
N ASN A 22 -23.28 -1.51 7.46
CA ASN A 22 -22.93 -0.96 8.78
C ASN A 22 -22.45 0.50 8.78
N ASN A 23 -21.95 1.01 7.65
CA ASN A 23 -21.50 2.41 7.49
C ASN A 23 -22.32 3.20 6.45
N ALA A 24 -23.46 2.65 6.04
CA ALA A 24 -24.37 3.31 5.12
C ALA A 24 -24.99 4.55 5.77
N PHE A 25 -25.23 5.57 4.95
CA PHE A 25 -25.93 6.79 5.36
C PHE A 25 -26.93 7.15 4.25
N VAL A 26 -28.06 7.73 4.63
CA VAL A 26 -29.10 8.12 3.69
C VAL A 26 -28.82 9.54 3.20
N THR A 27 -28.98 9.78 1.90
CA THR A 27 -28.90 11.10 1.28
C THR A 27 -30.15 11.36 0.46
N HIS A 28 -30.67 12.57 0.51
CA HIS A 28 -31.90 12.97 -0.18
C HIS A 28 -31.62 13.75 -1.48
N SER A 29 -30.35 14.04 -1.78
CA SER A 29 -29.94 14.72 -3.00
C SER A 29 -28.54 14.30 -3.46
N ALA A 30 -28.27 14.48 -4.76
CA ALA A 30 -26.95 14.22 -5.34
C ALA A 30 -25.86 15.16 -4.79
N ASP A 31 -26.21 16.40 -4.42
CA ASP A 31 -25.24 17.35 -3.88
C ASP A 31 -24.85 17.05 -2.44
N GLU A 32 -25.79 16.55 -1.64
CA GLU A 32 -25.52 16.03 -0.30
C GLU A 32 -24.58 14.82 -0.36
N LEU A 33 -24.85 13.87 -1.27
CA LEU A 33 -23.99 12.72 -1.51
C LEU A 33 -22.56 13.14 -1.89
N ARG A 34 -22.42 14.09 -2.82
CA ARG A 34 -21.10 14.59 -3.24
C ARG A 34 -20.33 15.23 -2.10
N LYS A 35 -21.00 16.02 -1.25
CA LYS A 35 -20.38 16.65 -0.06
C LYS A 35 -19.87 15.60 0.93
N VAL A 36 -20.69 14.59 1.25
CA VAL A 36 -20.30 13.55 2.22
C VAL A 36 -19.21 12.64 1.66
N VAL A 37 -19.29 12.24 0.40
CA VAL A 37 -18.24 11.43 -0.24
C VAL A 37 -16.92 12.20 -0.34
N ALA A 38 -16.96 13.49 -0.68
CA ALA A 38 -15.76 14.33 -0.69
C ALA A 38 -15.10 14.42 0.69
N ALA A 39 -15.89 14.55 1.76
CA ALA A 39 -15.40 14.54 3.14
C ALA A 39 -14.82 13.17 3.55
N ARG A 40 -15.39 12.06 3.05
CA ARG A 40 -14.93 10.68 3.32
C ARG A 40 -13.78 10.20 2.43
N ARG A 41 -13.39 10.94 1.38
CA ARG A 41 -12.29 10.59 0.45
C ARG A 41 -10.90 10.76 1.03
N THR A 42 -10.77 10.95 2.33
CA THR A 42 -9.49 10.88 3.02
C THR A 42 -9.08 9.41 3.15
N ARG A 43 -8.02 9.03 2.43
CA ARG A 43 -7.32 7.77 2.70
C ARG A 43 -6.96 7.76 4.18
N GLY A 44 -7.37 6.73 4.91
CA GLY A 44 -7.03 6.58 6.32
C GLY A 44 -5.50 6.65 6.53
N PRO A 45 -5.05 6.96 7.76
CA PRO A 45 -3.62 7.04 8.07
C PRO A 45 -2.89 5.80 7.56
N ASN A 46 -1.72 6.00 6.96
CA ASN A 46 -0.92 4.89 6.46
C ASN A 46 -0.61 3.97 7.66
N LYS A 47 -1.11 2.73 7.65
CA LYS A 47 -0.99 1.81 8.80
C LYS A 47 0.46 1.41 9.10
N ASN A 48 1.37 1.57 8.13
CA ASN A 48 2.78 1.28 8.29
C ASN A 48 3.57 2.59 8.48
N PRO A 49 4.60 2.60 9.36
CA PRO A 49 5.51 3.73 9.47
C PRO A 49 6.09 4.03 8.08
N THR A 50 6.03 5.31 7.70
CA THR A 50 6.55 5.78 6.42
C THR A 50 8.05 5.59 6.39
N LYS A 51 8.58 4.97 5.32
CA LYS A 51 10.03 4.92 5.11
C LYS A 51 10.56 6.35 4.95
N GLU A 52 11.59 6.71 5.69
CA GLU A 52 12.23 8.01 5.55
C GLU A 52 13.16 8.03 4.34
N GLN A 53 13.02 9.04 3.48
CA GLN A 53 13.90 9.21 2.33
C GLN A 53 15.13 10.01 2.77
N VAL A 54 16.28 9.32 2.82
CA VAL A 54 17.57 9.94 3.15
C VAL A 54 18.54 9.77 1.98
N ALA A 55 19.32 10.81 1.70
CA ALA A 55 20.38 10.76 0.69
C ALA A 55 21.66 10.15 1.30
N VAL A 56 21.89 8.86 1.07
CA VAL A 56 23.08 8.13 1.55
C VAL A 56 23.99 7.78 0.36
N ARG A 57 25.30 7.91 0.55
CA ARG A 57 26.30 7.47 -0.43
C ARG A 57 26.72 6.03 -0.13
N TYR A 58 26.67 5.16 -1.13
CA TYR A 58 27.10 3.76 -1.03
C TYR A 58 28.32 3.53 -1.92
N SER A 59 29.12 2.51 -1.59
CA SER A 59 30.20 2.03 -2.46
C SER A 59 29.63 1.59 -3.83
N PRO A 60 30.34 1.87 -4.95
CA PRO A 60 29.86 1.49 -6.29
C PRO A 60 29.65 -0.02 -6.44
N GLU A 61 30.46 -0.85 -5.78
CA GLU A 61 30.34 -2.32 -5.84
C GLU A 61 29.03 -2.82 -5.23
N VAL A 62 28.60 -2.22 -4.12
CA VAL A 62 27.34 -2.54 -3.44
C VAL A 62 26.17 -2.20 -4.34
N LEU A 63 26.18 -1.00 -4.94
CA LEU A 63 25.13 -0.57 -5.87
C LEU A 63 25.09 -1.45 -7.12
N ALA A 64 26.25 -1.83 -7.66
CA ALA A 64 26.35 -2.69 -8.84
C ALA A 64 25.72 -4.07 -8.56
N TYR A 65 26.08 -4.69 -7.43
CA TYR A 65 25.52 -5.96 -7.00
C TYR A 65 23.99 -5.91 -6.92
N PHE A 66 23.44 -4.97 -6.13
CA PHE A 66 21.98 -4.92 -5.97
C PHE A 66 21.26 -4.55 -7.27
N ARG A 67 21.76 -3.61 -8.07
CA ARG A 67 21.13 -3.26 -9.36
C ARG A 67 21.10 -4.43 -10.34
N ALA A 68 22.15 -5.27 -10.35
CA ALA A 68 22.19 -6.47 -11.19
C ALA A 68 21.09 -7.47 -10.82
N THR A 69 20.57 -7.42 -9.59
CA THR A 69 19.48 -8.29 -9.16
C THR A 69 18.12 -7.95 -9.81
N GLY A 70 17.99 -6.79 -10.47
CA GLY A 70 16.81 -6.39 -11.25
C GLY A 70 15.80 -5.53 -10.48
N ALA A 71 14.53 -5.59 -10.89
CA ALA A 71 13.46 -4.81 -10.26
C ALA A 71 13.36 -5.11 -8.75
N GLY A 72 13.06 -4.08 -7.95
CA GLY A 72 12.97 -4.22 -6.49
C GLY A 72 14.32 -4.36 -5.77
N TRP A 73 15.44 -4.06 -6.43
CA TRP A 73 16.76 -4.09 -5.78
C TRP A 73 16.87 -3.21 -4.53
N GLN A 74 16.19 -2.06 -4.49
CA GLN A 74 16.14 -1.20 -3.30
C GLN A 74 15.44 -1.89 -2.12
N THR A 75 14.38 -2.66 -2.39
CA THR A 75 13.68 -3.43 -1.35
C THR A 75 14.58 -4.53 -0.79
N ARG A 76 15.29 -5.27 -1.65
CA ARG A 76 16.26 -6.28 -1.21
C ARG A 76 17.42 -5.68 -0.42
N MET A 77 17.87 -4.48 -0.81
CA MET A 77 18.89 -3.75 -0.04
C MET A 77 18.38 -3.33 1.33
N ASP A 78 17.13 -2.85 1.43
CA ASP A 78 16.48 -2.52 2.71
C ASP A 78 16.32 -3.77 3.60
N GLU A 79 15.95 -4.92 3.05
CA GLU A 79 15.88 -6.20 3.77
C GLU A 79 17.23 -6.62 4.35
N ALA A 80 18.30 -6.56 3.55
CA ALA A 80 19.66 -6.87 4.02
C ALA A 80 20.11 -5.94 5.16
N LEU A 81 19.79 -4.64 5.08
CA LEU A 81 20.09 -3.69 6.15
C LEU A 81 19.30 -3.97 7.43
N ARG A 82 18.03 -4.38 7.31
CA ARG A 82 17.22 -4.78 8.47
C ARG A 82 17.75 -6.04 9.14
N GLU A 83 18.17 -7.02 8.35
CA GLU A 83 18.78 -8.24 8.86
C GLU A 83 20.07 -7.92 9.63
N TYR A 84 20.94 -7.09 9.05
CA TYR A 84 22.15 -6.62 9.72
C TYR A 84 21.83 -5.94 11.06
N VAL A 85 20.86 -5.00 11.09
CA VAL A 85 20.41 -4.35 12.33
C VAL A 85 19.88 -5.38 13.33
N SER A 86 19.08 -6.34 12.90
CA SER A 86 18.52 -7.38 13.79
C SER A 86 19.62 -8.23 14.43
N GLN A 87 20.66 -8.60 13.68
CA GLN A 87 21.77 -9.40 14.18
C GLN A 87 22.67 -8.64 15.16
N HIS A 88 22.82 -7.33 14.97
CA HIS A 88 23.73 -6.49 15.76
C HIS A 88 23.05 -5.70 16.89
N LYS A 89 21.72 -5.77 16.99
CA LYS A 89 20.94 -5.14 18.08
C LYS A 89 21.01 -5.91 19.40
N ALA A 90 21.59 -7.11 19.41
CA ALA A 90 21.70 -7.98 20.59
C ALA A 90 23.01 -7.82 21.39
N ALA A 91 23.75 -6.71 21.21
CA ALA A 91 24.93 -6.36 22.00
C ALA A 91 24.63 -5.22 22.98
#